data_AF-A0A2M6XBD2-F1
#
_entry.id   AF-A0A2M6XBD2-F1
#
_cell.length_a   1.000
_cell.length_b   1.000
_cell.length_c   1.000
_cell.angle_alpha   90.00
_cell.angle_beta   90.00
_cell.angle_gamma   90.00
#
_symmetry.space_group_name_H-M   'P 1'
#
loop_
_entity.id
_entity.type
_entity.pdbx_description
1 polymer ?
#
loop_
_entity_poly.entity_id
_entity_poly.type
_entity_poly.pdbx_seq_one_letter_code
_entity_poly.pdbx_strand_id
1 'polypeptide(L)'
;MELFKKTRQRAKKYQKEIVEQMLKLTTSGFGLVAALAWNELIKTVINDYVRSKISVGSGIISLLVYALVVTALAVLVTLQLSALKEKLEKGGE
;
A
#
# COMPACT_ATOMS: atom_id res chain seq x y z
N MET A 1 -14.02 27.86 36.61
CA MET A 1 -14.01 26.41 36.34
C MET A 1 -14.07 26.07 34.84
N GLU A 2 -14.77 26.86 34.01
CA GLU A 2 -14.92 26.62 32.57
C GLU A 2 -13.62 26.79 31.75
N LEU A 3 -12.75 27.72 32.13
CA LEU A 3 -11.45 27.94 31.50
C LEU A 3 -10.58 26.68 31.51
N PHE A 4 -10.53 25.95 32.63
CA PHE A 4 -9.78 24.69 32.77
C PHE A 4 -10.36 23.56 31.91
N LYS A 5 -11.69 23.50 31.75
CA LYS A 5 -12.33 22.54 30.82
C LYS A 5 -11.96 22.86 29.37
N LYS A 6 -12.00 24.14 28.98
CA LYS A 6 -11.73 24.60 27.61
C LYS A 6 -10.26 24.38 27.22
N THR A 7 -9.30 24.65 28.11
CA THR A 7 -7.87 24.35 27.87
C THR A 7 -7.62 22.85 27.77
N ARG A 8 -8.21 22.02 28.64
CA ARG A 8 -8.09 20.57 28.56
C ARG A 8 -8.68 19.98 27.27
N GLN A 9 -9.83 20.49 26.82
CA GLN A 9 -10.44 20.07 25.56
C GLN A 9 -9.60 20.46 24.34
N ARG A 10 -9.04 21.68 24.33
CA ARG A 10 -8.11 22.11 23.28
C ARG A 10 -6.86 21.23 23.25
N ALA A 11 -6.25 20.96 24.41
CA ALA A 11 -5.09 20.07 24.51
C ALA A 11 -5.39 18.67 23.95
N LYS A 12 -6.54 18.08 24.30
CA LYS A 12 -6.98 16.79 23.73
C LYS A 12 -7.18 16.85 22.22
N LYS A 13 -7.77 17.94 21.70
CA LYS A 13 -7.96 18.13 20.26
C LYS A 13 -6.60 18.22 19.53
N TYR A 14 -5.66 19.00 20.06
CA TYR A 14 -4.30 19.09 19.51
C TYR A 14 -3.56 17.75 19.56
N GLN A 15 -3.64 17.01 20.66
CA GLN A 15 -3.05 15.67 20.76
C GLN A 15 -3.64 14.72 19.71
N LYS A 16 -4.95 14.76 19.50
CA LYS A 16 -5.63 13.98 18.47
C LYS A 16 -5.11 14.34 17.07
N GLU A 17 -5.05 15.63 16.74
CA GLU A 17 -4.54 16.10 15.44
C GLU A 17 -3.08 15.67 15.19
N ILE A 18 -2.22 15.73 16.22
CA ILE A 18 -0.82 15.27 16.11
C ILE A 18 -0.76 13.77 15.82
N VAL A 19 -1.54 12.96 16.53
CA VAL A 19 -1.58 11.50 16.32
C VAL A 19 -2.12 11.17 14.92
N GLU A 20 -3.16 11.85 14.47
CA GLU A 20 -3.70 11.68 13.11
C GLU A 20 -2.66 12.03 12.03
N GLN A 21 -1.89 13.11 12.21
CA GLN A 21 -0.80 13.47 11.32
C GLN A 21 0.32 12.44 11.33
N MET A 22 0.75 11.97 12.51
CA MET A 22 1.76 10.93 12.63
C MET A 22 1.31 9.64 11.94
N LEU A 23 0.07 9.20 12.16
CA LEU A 23 -0.51 8.03 11.50
C LEU A 23 -0.50 8.19 9.98
N LYS A 24 -0.87 9.37 9.46
CA LYS A 24 -0.84 9.65 8.03
C LYS A 24 0.58 9.58 7.47
N LEU A 25 1.55 10.22 8.12
CA LEU A 25 2.95 10.22 7.69
C LEU A 25 3.53 8.80 7.71
N THR A 26 3.36 8.09 8.82
CA THR A 26 3.90 6.73 9.00
C THR A 26 3.26 5.74 8.03
N THR A 27 1.93 5.76 7.87
CA THR A 27 1.22 4.88 6.93
C THR A 27 1.65 5.17 5.48
N SER A 28 1.81 6.44 5.11
CA SER A 28 2.26 6.80 3.76
C SER A 28 3.72 6.37 3.52
N GLY A 29 4.60 6.59 4.49
CA GLY A 29 5.99 6.15 4.43
C GLY A 29 6.13 4.64 4.32
N PHE A 30 5.41 3.88 5.14
CA PHE A 30 5.39 2.42 5.04
C PHE A 30 4.73 1.91 3.76
N GLY A 31 3.70 2.60 3.25
CA GLY A 31 3.12 2.30 1.94
C GLY A 31 4.14 2.39 0.81
N LEU A 32 5.00 3.42 0.83
CA LEU A 32 6.11 3.55 -0.13
C LEU A 32 7.14 2.42 0.01
N VAL A 33 7.57 2.12 1.24
CA VAL A 33 8.52 1.03 1.50
C VAL A 33 7.96 -0.32 1.05
N ALA A 34 6.68 -0.59 1.33
CA ALA A 34 6.01 -1.82 0.90
C ALA A 34 5.95 -1.92 -0.63
N ALA A 35 5.60 -0.82 -1.32
CA ALA A 35 5.60 -0.78 -2.78
C ALA A 35 6.98 -1.08 -3.38
N LEU A 36 8.05 -0.52 -2.81
CA LEU A 36 9.43 -0.79 -3.22
C LEU A 36 9.83 -2.24 -2.97
N ALA A 37 9.49 -2.80 -1.80
CA ALA A 37 9.81 -4.18 -1.46
C ALA A 37 9.12 -5.19 -2.39
N TRP A 38 7.84 -4.97 -2.72
CA TRP A 38 7.12 -5.82 -3.68
C TRP A 38 7.69 -5.71 -5.08
N ASN A 39 8.06 -4.52 -5.54
CA ASN A 39 8.72 -4.33 -6.83
C ASN A 39 10.03 -5.12 -6.93
N GLU A 40 10.90 -5.00 -5.93
CA GLU A 40 12.17 -5.74 -5.90
C GLU A 40 11.96 -7.25 -5.80
N LEU A 41 11.00 -7.72 -4.97
CA LEU A 41 10.64 -9.13 -4.90
C LEU A 41 10.23 -9.69 -6.27
N ILE A 42 9.32 -9.02 -6.98
CA ILE A 42 8.83 -9.47 -8.28
C ILE A 42 9.98 -9.54 -9.29
N LYS A 43 10.84 -8.51 -9.33
CA LYS A 43 12.02 -8.48 -10.21
C LYS A 43 12.97 -9.62 -9.91
N THR A 44 13.33 -9.84 -8.65
CA THR A 44 14.25 -10.91 -8.25
C THR A 44 13.69 -12.27 -8.58
N VAL A 45 12.41 -12.53 -8.27
CA VAL A 45 11.75 -13.80 -8.63
C VAL A 45 11.79 -14.03 -10.14
N ILE A 46 11.54 -13.01 -10.95
CA ILE A 46 11.57 -13.16 -12.41
C ILE A 46 13.01 -13.38 -12.91
N ASN A 47 13.98 -12.64 -12.38
CA ASN A 47 15.37 -12.82 -12.77
C ASN A 47 15.90 -14.21 -12.38
N ASP A 48 15.64 -14.66 -11.16
CA ASP A 48 16.20 -15.91 -10.65
C ASP A 48 15.49 -17.14 -11.24
N TYR A 49 14.17 -17.09 -11.42
CA TYR A 49 13.40 -18.26 -11.88
C TYR A 49 13.12 -18.27 -13.39
N VAL A 50 12.92 -17.11 -14.02
CA VAL A 50 12.55 -17.04 -15.45
C VAL A 50 13.77 -16.87 -16.33
N ARG A 51 14.69 -15.94 -16.00
CA ARG A 51 15.90 -15.71 -16.82
C ARG A 51 16.89 -16.89 -16.71
N SER A 52 17.02 -17.52 -15.55
CA SER A 52 17.90 -18.70 -15.37
C SER A 52 17.45 -19.91 -16.20
N LYS A 53 16.14 -20.07 -16.45
CA LYS A 53 15.59 -21.26 -17.11
C LYS A 53 15.31 -21.11 -18.62
N ILE A 54 15.32 -19.88 -19.17
CA ILE A 54 14.93 -19.63 -20.57
C ILE A 54 16.09 -18.98 -21.33
N SER A 55 16.80 -19.76 -22.14
CA SER A 55 18.06 -19.39 -22.83
C SER A 55 17.89 -18.58 -24.13
N VAL A 56 16.68 -18.29 -24.62
CA VAL A 56 16.48 -17.69 -25.95
C VAL A 56 15.82 -16.32 -25.81
N GLY A 57 16.51 -15.23 -26.18
CA GLY A 57 15.95 -13.86 -26.19
C GLY A 57 15.56 -13.30 -24.80
N SER A 58 16.26 -13.73 -23.75
CA SER A 58 15.84 -13.72 -22.33
C SER A 58 15.41 -12.38 -21.72
N GLY A 59 15.83 -11.23 -22.28
CA GLY A 59 15.49 -9.91 -21.76
C GLY A 59 14.01 -9.55 -21.94
N ILE A 60 13.49 -9.67 -23.16
CA ILE A 60 12.13 -9.22 -23.52
C ILE A 60 11.07 -10.11 -22.86
N ILE A 61 11.30 -11.42 -22.81
CA ILE A 61 10.38 -12.36 -22.17
C ILE A 61 10.31 -12.10 -20.66
N SER A 62 11.45 -11.80 -20.00
CA SER A 62 11.45 -11.45 -18.57
C SER A 62 10.65 -10.16 -18.28
N LEU A 63 10.76 -9.15 -19.15
CA LEU A 63 9.99 -7.90 -19.06
C LEU A 63 8.50 -8.12 -19.30
N LEU A 64 8.14 -9.00 -20.24
CA LEU A 64 6.75 -9.35 -20.53
C LEU A 64 6.10 -10.08 -19.34
N VAL A 65 6.81 -11.04 -18.73
CA VAL A 65 6.33 -11.72 -17.52
C VAL A 65 6.18 -10.72 -16.36
N TYR A 66 7.14 -9.82 -16.18
CA TYR A 66 7.04 -8.75 -15.16
C TYR A 66 5.80 -7.89 -15.37
N ALA A 67 5.57 -7.42 -16.59
CA ALA A 67 4.41 -6.58 -16.91
C ALA A 67 3.09 -7.30 -16.63
N LEU A 68 2.98 -8.58 -17.01
CA LEU A 68 1.78 -9.39 -16.75
C LEU A 68 1.54 -9.61 -15.25
N VAL A 69 2.59 -9.95 -14.48
CA VAL A 69 2.48 -10.17 -13.03
C VAL A 69 2.06 -8.89 -12.32
N VAL A 70 2.70 -7.76 -12.61
CA VAL A 70 2.37 -6.48 -11.98
C VAL A 70 0.94 -6.05 -12.34
N THR A 71 0.53 -6.22 -13.59
CA THR A 71 -0.84 -5.89 -14.02
C THR A 71 -1.88 -6.76 -13.31
N ALA A 72 -1.63 -8.07 -13.23
CA ALA A 72 -2.53 -8.99 -12.52
C ALA A 72 -2.64 -8.62 -11.03
N LEU A 73 -1.53 -8.34 -10.36
CA LEU A 73 -1.53 -7.88 -8.97
C LEU A 73 -2.29 -6.56 -8.79
N ALA A 74 -2.08 -5.59 -9.69
CA ALA A 74 -2.78 -4.31 -9.64
C ALA A 74 -4.30 -4.48 -9.74
N VAL A 75 -4.77 -5.33 -10.68
CA VAL A 75 -6.20 -5.65 -10.82
C VAL A 75 -6.73 -6.33 -9.56
N LEU A 76 -6.04 -7.37 -9.06
CA LEU A 76 -6.46 -8.11 -7.87
C LEU A 76 -6.57 -7.22 -6.62
N VAL A 77 -5.56 -6.37 -6.38
CA VAL A 77 -5.57 -5.43 -5.25
C VAL A 77 -6.69 -4.41 -5.41
N THR A 78 -6.89 -3.87 -6.61
CA THR A 78 -7.96 -2.90 -6.88
C THR A 78 -9.33 -3.50 -6.62
N LEU A 79 -9.60 -4.72 -7.10
CA LEU A 79 -10.87 -5.42 -6.86
C LEU A 79 -11.11 -5.70 -5.36
N GLN A 80 -10.07 -6.11 -4.63
CA GLN A 80 -10.18 -6.33 -3.17
C GLN A 80 -10.49 -5.02 -2.43
N LEU A 81 -9.84 -3.92 -2.80
CA LEU A 81 -10.10 -2.61 -2.21
C LEU A 81 -11.51 -2.10 -2.54
N SER A 82 -11.97 -2.29 -3.79
CA SER A 82 -13.35 -1.97 -4.19
C SER A 82 -14.38 -2.76 -3.38
N ALA A 83 -14.17 -4.07 -3.20
CA ALA A 83 -15.06 -4.90 -2.40
C ALA A 83 -15.03 -4.53 -0.90
N LEU A 84 -13.85 -4.17 -0.35
CA LEU A 84 -13.74 -3.70 1.02
C LEU A 84 -14.50 -2.39 1.22
N LYS A 85 -14.36 -1.45 0.27
CA LYS A 85 -15.11 -0.18 0.29
C LYS A 85 -16.62 -0.43 0.34
N GLU A 86 -17.13 -1.27 -0.55
CA GLU A 86 -18.56 -1.59 -0.63
C GLU A 86 -19.10 -2.21 0.69
N LYS A 87 -18.31 -3.06 1.34
CA LYS A 87 -18.67 -3.65 2.64
C LYS A 87 -18.76 -2.62 3.76
N LEU A 88 -17.85 -1.64 3.78
CA LEU A 88 -17.84 -0.57 4.78
C LEU A 88 -19.01 0.40 4.57
N GLU A 89 -19.42 0.63 3.32
CA GLU A 89 -20.58 1.46 2.98
C GLU A 89 -21.90 0.77 3.35
N LYS A 90 -22.05 -0.53 3.04
CA LYS A 90 -23.27 -1.31 3.36
C LYS A 90 -23.45 -1.66 4.84
N GLY A 91 -22.37 -1.72 5.62
CA GLY A 91 -22.42 -2.02 7.06
C GLY A 91 -22.66 -0.78 7.95
N GLY A 92 -22.76 0.41 7.35
CA GLY A 92 -23.03 1.68 8.02
C GLY A 92 -24.48 2.18 7.89
N GLU A 93 -25.33 1.44 7.17
CA GLU A 93 -26.79 1.60 7.09
C GLU A 93 -27.50 0.57 7.99
#